data_AF-A0A424KV84-F1
#
_entry.id   AF-A0A424KV84-F1
#
_cell.length_a   1.000
_cell.length_b   1.000
_cell.length_c   1.000
_cell.angle_alpha   90.00
_cell.angle_beta   90.00
_cell.angle_gamma   90.00
#
_symmetry.space_group_name_H-M   'P 1'
#
loop_
_entity.id
_entity.type
_entity.pdbx_description
1 polymer ?
#
loop_
_entity_poly.entity_id
_entity_poly.type
_entity_poly.pdbx_seq_one_letter_code
_entity_poly.pdbx_strand_id
1 'polypeptide(L)'
;MLATVLVSSLPALAGDGGAILKIANVNATRGQTVAVPVGAETMDIIGAFGFNAMPVGLSVDEVLYNGPIFSNGWEGWDTSPSDNVRVDAACIFTEDQIAPGDHPLVGLVIDVPESLEPGTVIPILLANVQFFNYDFSIPTLEALDGSITVFRTADLNGSGSVEAADIGLMIASWGAVKKSSIADLNGDQVVNGLDLGRLLDRWATEG
;
A
#
# COMPACT_ATOMS: atom_id res chain seq x y z
N MET A 1 30.91 -5.73 11.50
CA MET A 1 29.64 -5.54 12.23
C MET A 1 28.62 -6.42 11.53
N LEU A 2 28.09 -7.43 12.23
CA LEU A 2 27.11 -8.36 11.67
C LEU A 2 25.82 -7.61 11.33
N ALA A 3 25.35 -7.72 10.09
CA ALA A 3 24.03 -7.28 9.68
C ALA A 3 23.00 -8.28 10.23
N THR A 4 22.23 -7.84 11.23
CA THR A 4 21.06 -8.58 11.70
C THR A 4 19.99 -8.46 10.63
N VAL A 5 19.77 -9.54 9.87
CA VAL A 5 18.60 -9.68 9.02
C VAL A 5 17.39 -9.82 9.95
N LEU A 6 16.58 -8.77 10.06
CA LEU A 6 15.25 -8.83 10.66
C LEU A 6 14.34 -9.56 9.67
N VAL A 7 14.37 -10.89 9.72
CA VAL A 7 13.24 -11.69 9.25
C VAL A 7 12.13 -11.44 10.26
N SER A 8 11.11 -10.69 9.89
CA SER A 8 9.87 -10.61 10.67
C SER A 8 9.20 -11.99 10.57
N SER A 9 9.61 -12.91 11.43
CA SER A 9 8.86 -14.14 11.63
C SER A 9 7.54 -13.75 12.30
N LEU A 10 6.46 -13.73 11.51
CA LEU A 10 5.11 -13.81 12.03
C LEU A 10 5.07 -14.99 13.01
N PRO A 11 4.55 -14.83 14.23
CA PRO A 11 4.28 -15.99 15.06
C PRO A 11 3.29 -16.86 14.29
N ALA A 12 3.66 -18.12 14.04
CA ALA A 12 2.70 -19.12 13.62
C ALA A 12 1.68 -19.25 14.76
N LEU A 13 0.54 -18.57 14.62
CA LEU A 13 -0.62 -18.75 15.49
C LEU A 13 -1.15 -20.16 15.24
N ALA A 14 -0.71 -21.08 16.09
CA ALA A 14 -1.31 -22.40 16.20
C ALA A 14 -2.69 -22.26 16.86
N GLY A 15 -3.75 -22.36 16.04
CA GLY A 15 -5.09 -22.75 16.47
C GLY A 15 -6.17 -21.67 16.35
N ASP A 16 -7.23 -22.04 15.61
CA ASP A 16 -8.61 -21.53 15.65
C ASP A 16 -8.97 -20.35 14.71
N GLY A 17 -9.05 -20.63 13.40
CA GLY A 17 -9.93 -19.89 12.48
C GLY A 17 -9.74 -18.38 12.40
N GLY A 18 -8.49 -17.88 12.42
CA GLY A 18 -8.22 -16.44 12.37
C GLY A 18 -8.23 -15.84 10.96
N ALA A 19 -8.42 -14.52 10.89
CA ALA A 19 -8.28 -13.68 9.71
C ALA A 19 -7.38 -12.48 10.04
N ILE A 20 -6.50 -12.12 9.10
CA ILE A 20 -5.68 -10.91 9.18
C ILE A 20 -6.13 -9.98 8.05
N LEU A 21 -6.66 -8.81 8.37
CA LEU A 21 -6.88 -7.74 7.39
C LEU A 21 -5.66 -6.82 7.40
N LYS A 22 -5.08 -6.54 6.24
CA LYS A 22 -3.85 -5.74 6.13
C LYS A 22 -3.94 -4.71 5.01
N ILE A 23 -3.51 -3.49 5.30
CA ILE A 23 -3.22 -2.47 4.29
C ILE A 23 -1.74 -2.53 3.96
N ALA A 24 -1.40 -2.49 2.67
CA ALA A 24 0.00 -2.53 2.24
C ALA A 24 0.76 -1.25 2.58
N ASN A 25 2.07 -1.40 2.78
CA ASN A 25 3.00 -0.27 2.73
C ASN A 25 3.40 -0.03 1.27
N VAL A 26 3.22 1.19 0.78
CA VAL A 26 3.52 1.55 -0.62
C VAL A 26 4.43 2.78 -0.70
N ASN A 27 5.11 2.90 -1.83
CA ASN A 27 5.96 4.04 -2.14
C ASN A 27 5.31 4.85 -3.27
N ALA A 28 5.10 6.15 -3.04
CA ALA A 28 4.51 7.05 -4.03
C ALA A 28 5.46 8.20 -4.36
N THR A 29 5.48 8.60 -5.63
CA THR A 29 6.08 9.88 -6.02
C THR A 29 5.12 11.01 -5.64
N ARG A 30 5.62 12.13 -5.14
CA ARG A 30 4.76 13.31 -4.90
C ARG A 30 4.04 13.73 -6.20
N GLY A 31 2.76 14.09 -6.12
CA GLY A 31 1.89 14.35 -7.27
C GLY A 31 1.30 13.09 -7.92
N GLN A 32 1.67 11.90 -7.47
CA GLN A 32 1.16 10.64 -8.01
C GLN A 32 -0.15 10.23 -7.33
N THR A 33 -1.10 9.73 -8.12
CA THR A 33 -2.22 8.91 -7.62
C THR A 33 -1.76 7.47 -7.43
N VAL A 34 -1.96 6.89 -6.24
CA VAL A 34 -1.56 5.51 -5.93
C VAL A 34 -2.77 4.67 -5.52
N ALA A 35 -2.82 3.43 -6.01
CA ALA A 35 -3.75 2.43 -5.51
C ALA A 35 -3.06 1.62 -4.40
N VAL A 36 -3.51 1.77 -3.16
CA VAL A 36 -2.98 1.04 -1.99
C VAL A 36 -3.74 -0.27 -1.82
N PRO A 37 -3.09 -1.44 -1.97
CA PRO A 37 -3.76 -2.72 -1.79
C PRO A 37 -4.21 -2.94 -0.34
N VAL A 38 -5.44 -3.40 -0.18
CA VAL A 38 -5.95 -4.01 1.04
C VAL A 38 -6.15 -5.49 0.76
N GLY A 39 -5.59 -6.34 1.61
CA GLY A 39 -5.71 -7.78 1.49
C GLY A 39 -6.14 -8.43 2.79
N ALA A 40 -6.57 -9.68 2.70
CA ALA A 40 -6.82 -10.51 3.87
C ALA A 40 -6.15 -11.86 3.74
N GLU A 41 -5.52 -12.31 4.84
CA GLU A 41 -5.09 -13.68 5.01
C GLU A 41 -6.10 -14.42 5.86
N THR A 42 -6.72 -15.48 5.33
CA THR A 42 -7.80 -16.20 6.00
C THR A 42 -7.52 -17.69 6.08
N MET A 43 -7.93 -18.30 7.19
CA MET A 43 -7.81 -19.75 7.42
C MET A 43 -9.10 -20.52 7.04
N ASP A 44 -10.16 -19.78 6.74
CA ASP A 44 -11.47 -20.29 6.32
C ASP A 44 -12.03 -19.46 5.14
N ILE A 45 -13.16 -19.91 4.59
CA ILE A 45 -13.89 -19.27 3.50
C ILE A 45 -14.48 -17.94 3.97
N ILE A 46 -14.11 -16.87 3.25
CA ILE A 46 -14.62 -15.52 3.47
C ILE A 46 -16.10 -15.47 3.10
N GLY A 47 -16.95 -15.05 4.04
CA GLY A 47 -18.37 -14.80 3.83
C GLY A 47 -18.69 -13.31 3.67
N ALA A 48 -18.04 -12.43 4.44
CA ALA A 48 -18.14 -10.98 4.29
C ALA A 48 -16.99 -10.28 5.03
N PHE A 49 -16.70 -9.04 4.63
CA PHE A 49 -15.81 -8.15 5.36
C PHE A 49 -16.34 -6.72 5.36
N GLY A 50 -15.93 -5.95 6.36
CA GLY A 50 -16.20 -4.53 6.47
C GLY A 50 -15.11 -3.82 7.26
N PHE A 51 -14.69 -2.63 6.83
CA PHE A 51 -13.67 -1.87 7.55
C PHE A 51 -13.73 -0.38 7.21
N ASN A 52 -13.22 0.44 8.13
CA ASN A 52 -12.88 1.82 7.87
C ASN A 52 -11.38 1.94 7.57
N ALA A 53 -11.00 2.71 6.54
CA ALA A 53 -9.63 3.06 6.24
C ALA A 53 -9.43 4.58 6.27
N MET A 54 -8.42 5.02 7.02
CA MET A 54 -8.17 6.44 7.31
C MET A 54 -6.72 6.81 6.95
N PRO A 55 -6.45 7.30 5.73
CA PRO A 55 -5.13 7.83 5.39
C PRO A 55 -4.93 9.18 6.09
N VAL A 56 -3.97 9.27 7.02
CA VAL A 56 -3.86 10.43 7.91
C VAL A 56 -3.50 11.69 7.12
N GLY A 57 -4.46 12.63 7.05
CA GLY A 57 -4.30 13.91 6.35
C GLY A 57 -4.56 13.86 4.85
N LEU A 58 -5.03 12.72 4.31
CA LEU A 58 -5.47 12.56 2.92
C LEU A 58 -6.90 12.00 2.87
N SER A 59 -7.43 11.82 1.66
CA SER A 59 -8.68 11.12 1.38
C SER A 59 -8.44 9.91 0.49
N VAL A 60 -9.31 8.92 0.60
CA VAL A 60 -9.49 7.91 -0.44
C VAL A 60 -10.48 8.48 -1.45
N ASP A 61 -10.06 8.56 -2.71
CA ASP A 61 -10.84 9.17 -3.79
C ASP A 61 -11.77 8.15 -4.46
N GLU A 62 -11.32 6.89 -4.56
CA GLU A 62 -12.03 5.77 -5.16
C GLU A 62 -11.60 4.44 -4.51
N VAL A 63 -12.50 3.45 -4.49
CA VAL A 63 -12.21 2.08 -4.09
C VAL A 63 -12.28 1.16 -5.30
N LEU A 64 -11.19 0.45 -5.59
CA LEU A 64 -11.09 -0.52 -6.67
C LEU A 64 -11.47 -1.91 -6.19
N TYR A 65 -12.55 -2.48 -6.71
CA TYR A 65 -13.03 -3.83 -6.38
C TYR A 65 -12.37 -4.88 -7.28
N ASN A 66 -11.07 -5.14 -7.04
CA ASN A 66 -10.23 -5.98 -7.90
C ASN A 66 -9.80 -7.33 -7.27
N GLY A 67 -10.27 -7.63 -6.07
CA GLY A 67 -10.08 -8.93 -5.42
C GLY A 67 -10.89 -10.07 -6.06
N PRO A 68 -10.57 -11.34 -5.73
CA PRO A 68 -11.19 -12.50 -6.36
C PRO A 68 -12.68 -12.65 -6.03
N ILE A 69 -13.15 -12.10 -4.90
CA ILE A 69 -14.57 -12.04 -4.52
C ILE A 69 -15.42 -11.28 -5.54
N PHE A 70 -14.81 -10.36 -6.30
CA PHE A 70 -15.48 -9.51 -7.29
C PHE A 70 -15.38 -10.06 -8.73
N SER A 71 -14.84 -11.27 -8.90
CA SER A 71 -14.60 -11.87 -10.23
C SER A 71 -15.86 -12.19 -11.03
N ASN A 72 -17.03 -12.22 -10.37
CA ASN A 72 -18.34 -12.41 -10.98
C ASN A 72 -18.94 -11.10 -11.57
N GLY A 73 -18.26 -9.96 -11.42
CA GLY A 73 -18.66 -8.65 -11.95
C GLY A 73 -19.55 -7.81 -11.03
N TRP A 74 -19.76 -8.24 -9.78
CA TRP A 74 -20.30 -7.39 -8.72
C TRP A 74 -19.15 -6.72 -7.94
N GLU A 75 -19.40 -5.53 -7.41
CA GLU A 75 -18.51 -4.72 -6.58
C GLU A 75 -18.87 -4.85 -5.09
N GLY A 76 -18.52 -3.89 -4.25
CA GLY A 76 -18.98 -3.81 -2.86
C GLY A 76 -19.73 -2.50 -2.62
N TRP A 77 -19.80 -2.09 -1.37
CA TRP A 77 -20.29 -0.76 -1.00
C TRP A 77 -19.20 0.01 -0.29
N ASP A 78 -19.03 1.28 -0.66
CA ASP A 78 -18.13 2.18 0.04
C ASP A 78 -18.68 3.60 0.14
N THR A 79 -17.96 4.43 0.88
CA THR A 79 -18.28 5.85 1.11
C THR A 79 -17.25 6.80 0.49
N SER A 80 -16.48 6.36 -0.52
CA SER A 80 -15.56 7.24 -1.21
C SER A 80 -16.31 8.29 -2.05
N PRO A 81 -15.76 9.51 -2.24
CA PRO A 81 -14.50 9.99 -1.65
C PRO A 81 -14.65 10.38 -0.17
N SER A 82 -13.68 10.01 0.67
CA SER A 82 -13.69 10.31 2.12
C SER A 82 -12.31 10.18 2.78
N ASP A 83 -12.06 10.95 3.85
CA ASP A 83 -10.90 10.81 4.75
C ASP A 83 -11.04 9.65 5.75
N ASN A 84 -12.23 9.05 5.82
CA ASN A 84 -12.55 7.86 6.60
C ASN A 84 -13.50 6.97 5.80
N VAL A 85 -12.97 6.33 4.75
CA VAL A 85 -13.78 5.51 3.85
C VAL A 85 -14.21 4.23 4.58
N ARG A 86 -15.52 3.97 4.58
CA ARG A 86 -16.06 2.65 4.91
C ARG A 86 -16.07 1.80 3.65
N VAL A 87 -15.63 0.56 3.72
CA VAL A 87 -15.71 -0.45 2.65
C VAL A 87 -16.36 -1.71 3.21
N ASP A 88 -17.36 -2.23 2.51
CA ASP A 88 -18.09 -3.44 2.88
C ASP A 88 -18.32 -4.32 1.65
N ALA A 89 -18.15 -5.63 1.81
CA ALA A 89 -18.51 -6.61 0.78
C ALA A 89 -18.94 -7.94 1.41
N ALA A 90 -19.79 -8.68 0.71
CA ALA A 90 -20.27 -10.00 1.14
C ALA A 90 -20.34 -10.97 -0.04
N CYS A 91 -19.91 -12.21 0.19
CA CYS A 91 -20.13 -13.34 -0.69
C CYS A 91 -21.61 -13.72 -0.61
N ILE A 92 -22.34 -13.61 -1.72
CA ILE A 92 -23.78 -13.89 -1.75
C ILE A 92 -24.03 -15.33 -2.21
N PHE A 93 -23.17 -15.86 -3.08
CA PHE A 93 -23.32 -17.21 -3.64
C PHE A 93 -22.12 -18.10 -3.32
N THR A 94 -22.33 -19.42 -3.37
CA THR A 94 -21.28 -20.43 -3.16
C THR A 94 -20.20 -20.41 -4.24
N GLU A 95 -20.49 -19.83 -5.40
CA GLU A 95 -19.50 -19.65 -6.49
C GLU A 95 -18.52 -18.50 -6.23
N ASP A 96 -18.82 -17.62 -5.26
CA ASP A 96 -17.98 -16.50 -4.85
C ASP A 96 -16.99 -16.87 -3.73
N GLN A 97 -16.88 -18.16 -3.42
CA GLN A 97 -16.07 -18.65 -2.31
C GLN A 97 -14.57 -18.43 -2.58
N ILE A 98 -13.94 -17.68 -1.67
CA ILE A 98 -12.49 -17.56 -1.62
C ILE A 98 -11.95 -18.67 -0.70
N ALA A 99 -11.06 -19.50 -1.24
CA ALA A 99 -10.36 -20.51 -0.46
C ALA A 99 -9.44 -19.86 0.59
N PRO A 100 -9.13 -20.53 1.71
CA PRO A 100 -8.13 -20.06 2.66
C PRO A 100 -6.81 -19.65 1.99
N GLY A 101 -6.21 -18.56 2.46
CA GLY A 101 -4.96 -18.02 1.93
C GLY A 101 -4.91 -16.50 1.99
N ASP A 102 -3.88 -15.94 1.37
CA ASP A 102 -3.68 -14.49 1.24
C ASP A 102 -4.28 -13.98 -0.06
N HIS A 103 -5.26 -13.08 0.05
CA HIS A 103 -6.02 -12.57 -1.09
C HIS A 103 -6.06 -11.05 -1.10
N PRO A 104 -5.86 -10.41 -2.27
CA PRO A 104 -6.21 -9.02 -2.43
C PRO A 104 -7.73 -8.86 -2.31
N LEU A 105 -8.19 -7.81 -1.64
CA LEU A 105 -9.62 -7.48 -1.54
C LEU A 105 -9.93 -6.29 -2.41
N VAL A 106 -9.38 -5.13 -2.08
CA VAL A 106 -9.64 -3.87 -2.79
C VAL A 106 -8.36 -3.05 -2.93
N GLY A 107 -8.35 -2.07 -3.82
CA GLY A 107 -7.35 -1.00 -3.88
C GLY A 107 -7.92 0.34 -3.44
N LEU A 108 -7.26 1.06 -2.54
CA LEU A 108 -7.65 2.42 -2.16
C LEU A 108 -6.91 3.41 -3.05
N VAL A 109 -7.63 4.13 -3.91
CA VAL A 109 -7.04 5.18 -4.76
C VAL A 109 -6.87 6.43 -3.92
N ILE A 110 -5.64 6.90 -3.79
CA ILE A 110 -5.27 8.05 -2.97
C ILE A 110 -4.35 8.96 -3.78
N ASP A 111 -4.74 10.23 -3.92
CA ASP A 111 -3.88 11.28 -4.45
C ASP A 111 -2.81 11.71 -3.44
N VAL A 112 -1.54 11.68 -3.83
CA VAL A 112 -0.40 12.15 -3.03
C VAL A 112 -0.03 13.56 -3.47
N PRO A 113 -0.29 14.62 -2.68
CA PRO A 113 -0.02 16.00 -3.10
C PRO A 113 1.45 16.28 -3.39
N GLU A 114 1.73 17.12 -4.41
CA GLU A 114 3.08 17.59 -4.73
C GLU A 114 3.76 18.38 -3.60
N SER A 115 2.96 18.96 -2.70
CA SER A 115 3.40 19.76 -1.56
C SER A 115 3.98 18.93 -0.42
N LEU A 116 3.81 17.61 -0.43
CA LEU A 116 4.36 16.74 0.59
C LEU A 116 5.88 16.65 0.49
N GLU A 117 6.53 16.70 1.65
CA GLU A 117 7.98 16.57 1.75
C GLU A 117 8.39 15.11 1.52
N PRO A 118 9.39 14.84 0.67
CA PRO A 118 9.96 13.50 0.53
C PRO A 118 10.43 12.93 1.89
N GLY A 119 10.26 11.63 2.08
CA GLY A 119 10.51 10.92 3.33
C GLY A 119 9.34 10.98 4.32
N THR A 120 8.28 11.74 4.01
CA THR A 120 7.05 11.70 4.78
C THR A 120 6.42 10.31 4.68
N VAL A 121 6.07 9.74 5.83
CA VAL A 121 5.33 8.48 5.93
C VAL A 121 3.92 8.80 6.41
N ILE A 122 2.93 8.55 5.57
CA ILE A 122 1.51 8.75 5.88
C ILE A 122 0.93 7.40 6.32
N PRO A 123 0.58 7.23 7.60
CA PRO A 123 -0.10 6.02 8.03
C PRO A 123 -1.53 5.95 7.48
N ILE A 124 -1.99 4.74 7.18
CA ILE A 124 -3.37 4.43 6.81
C ILE A 124 -3.91 3.50 7.87
N LEU A 125 -4.81 4.03 8.70
CA LEU A 125 -5.30 3.36 9.89
C LEU A 125 -6.55 2.55 9.57
N LEU A 126 -6.59 1.30 10.02
CA LEU A 126 -7.78 0.46 10.00
C LEU A 126 -8.60 0.66 11.28
N ALA A 127 -9.91 0.77 11.12
CA ALA A 127 -10.86 0.84 12.23
C ALA A 127 -12.16 0.10 11.90
N ASN A 128 -12.97 -0.17 12.92
CA ASN A 128 -14.29 -0.82 12.81
C ASN A 128 -14.28 -2.07 11.91
N VAL A 129 -13.20 -2.86 12.02
CA VAL A 129 -12.97 -4.02 11.17
C VAL A 129 -13.89 -5.15 11.60
N GLN A 130 -14.52 -5.76 10.61
CA GLN A 130 -15.48 -6.84 10.74
C GLN A 130 -15.19 -7.87 9.66
N PHE A 131 -15.30 -9.14 10.05
CA PHE A 131 -15.09 -10.27 9.16
C PHE A 131 -16.06 -11.36 9.56
N PHE A 132 -16.61 -12.05 8.57
CA PHE A 132 -17.53 -13.17 8.76
C PHE A 132 -17.11 -14.30 7.83
N ASN A 133 -17.08 -15.51 8.36
CA ASN A 133 -16.98 -16.71 7.54
C ASN A 133 -18.34 -17.01 6.88
N TYR A 134 -18.35 -17.89 5.87
CA TYR A 134 -19.57 -18.23 5.15
C TYR A 134 -20.70 -18.80 6.03
N ASP A 135 -20.34 -19.49 7.12
CA ASP A 135 -21.29 -20.00 8.12
C ASP A 135 -21.75 -18.95 9.15
N PHE A 136 -21.41 -17.67 8.92
CA PHE A 136 -21.62 -16.52 9.80
C PHE A 136 -20.87 -16.60 11.15
N SER A 137 -19.93 -17.53 11.32
CA SER A 137 -18.99 -17.48 12.43
C SER A 137 -18.06 -16.27 12.27
N ILE A 138 -17.66 -15.70 13.41
CA ILE A 138 -16.75 -14.55 13.45
C ILE A 138 -15.35 -15.10 13.77
N PRO A 139 -14.39 -15.00 12.84
CA PRO A 139 -13.02 -15.42 13.09
C PRO A 139 -12.35 -14.53 14.13
N THR A 140 -11.28 -15.02 14.75
CA THR A 140 -10.36 -14.11 15.45
C THR A 140 -9.74 -13.17 14.42
N LEU A 141 -9.69 -11.87 14.72
CA LEU A 141 -9.34 -10.85 13.73
C LEU A 141 -8.15 -10.02 14.21
N GLU A 142 -7.14 -9.94 13.35
CA GLU A 142 -6.03 -9.00 13.47
C GLU A 142 -6.13 -7.97 12.33
N ALA A 143 -5.98 -6.68 12.66
CA ALA A 143 -5.95 -5.60 11.69
C ALA A 143 -4.56 -4.98 11.67
N LEU A 144 -3.95 -4.91 10.49
CA LEU A 144 -2.62 -4.36 10.26
C LEU A 144 -2.71 -3.11 9.41
N ASP A 145 -2.36 -1.98 10.01
CA ASP A 145 -2.27 -0.68 9.34
C ASP A 145 -1.21 -0.70 8.23
N GLY A 146 -1.39 0.19 7.26
CA GLY A 146 -0.47 0.39 6.15
C GLY A 146 0.10 1.81 6.14
N SER A 147 0.85 2.12 5.10
CA SER A 147 1.40 3.48 4.94
C SER A 147 1.75 3.82 3.49
N ILE A 148 1.80 5.11 3.20
CA ILE A 148 2.37 5.66 1.97
C ILE A 148 3.66 6.38 2.36
N THR A 149 4.79 5.95 1.80
CA THR A 149 6.06 6.68 1.89
C THR A 149 6.23 7.55 0.64
N VAL A 150 6.46 8.85 0.85
CA VAL A 150 6.55 9.85 -0.22
C VAL A 150 7.98 10.02 -0.70
N PHE A 151 8.17 10.04 -2.02
CA PHE A 151 9.46 10.24 -2.68
C PHE A 151 9.42 11.39 -3.69
N ARG A 152 10.60 11.91 -4.06
CA ARG A 152 10.75 12.69 -5.30
C ARG A 152 10.65 11.78 -6.52
N THR A 153 10.41 12.40 -7.68
CA THR A 153 10.51 11.70 -8.96
C THR A 153 11.94 11.24 -9.21
N ALA A 154 12.08 10.06 -9.82
CA ALA A 154 13.37 9.53 -10.26
C ALA A 154 13.79 10.03 -11.66
N ASP A 155 12.89 10.71 -12.39
CA ASP A 155 13.20 11.42 -13.63
C ASP A 155 13.86 12.75 -13.28
N LEU A 156 15.18 12.69 -13.05
CA LEU A 156 15.98 13.80 -12.57
C LEU A 156 16.21 14.86 -13.64
N ASN A 157 16.18 14.48 -14.92
CA ASN A 157 16.35 15.41 -16.03
C ASN A 157 15.02 15.92 -16.63
N GLY A 158 13.88 15.35 -16.22
CA GLY A 158 12.54 15.76 -16.67
C GLY A 158 12.24 15.33 -18.10
N SER A 159 12.82 14.22 -18.56
CA SER A 159 12.64 13.71 -19.93
C SER A 159 11.34 12.95 -20.14
N GLY A 160 10.63 12.63 -19.06
CA GLY A 160 9.46 11.76 -19.04
C GLY A 160 9.81 10.27 -18.95
N SER A 161 11.08 9.92 -18.75
CA SER A 161 11.48 8.53 -18.50
C SER A 161 12.73 8.44 -17.64
N VAL A 162 12.75 7.51 -16.67
CA VAL A 162 13.93 7.23 -15.86
C VAL A 162 14.91 6.37 -16.65
N GLU A 163 16.06 6.94 -17.00
CA GLU A 163 17.06 6.30 -17.83
C GLU A 163 18.50 6.56 -17.35
N ALA A 164 19.48 6.19 -18.18
CA ALA A 164 20.90 6.29 -17.83
C ALA A 164 21.36 7.72 -17.56
N ALA A 165 20.69 8.72 -18.14
CA ALA A 165 20.96 10.11 -17.86
C ALA A 165 20.67 10.47 -16.39
N ASP A 166 19.59 9.94 -15.81
CA ASP A 166 19.22 10.17 -14.40
C ASP A 166 20.21 9.51 -13.45
N ILE A 167 20.69 8.32 -13.78
CA ILE A 167 21.80 7.69 -13.02
C ILE A 167 23.03 8.61 -13.03
N GLY A 168 23.39 9.17 -14.18
CA GLY A 168 24.52 10.10 -14.29
C GLY A 168 24.37 11.31 -13.37
N LEU A 169 23.17 11.89 -13.30
CA LEU A 169 22.84 13.01 -12.41
C LEU A 169 22.87 12.63 -10.93
N MET A 170 22.37 11.44 -10.58
CA MET A 170 22.40 10.93 -9.22
C MET A 170 23.83 10.68 -8.73
N ILE A 171 24.66 10.01 -9.54
CA ILE A 171 26.07 9.75 -9.20
C ILE A 171 26.87 11.06 -9.06
N ALA A 172 26.58 12.06 -9.89
CA ALA A 172 27.20 13.38 -9.77
C ALA A 172 26.88 14.09 -8.44
N SER A 173 25.77 13.70 -7.79
CA SER A 173 25.29 14.26 -6.53
C SER A 173 25.53 13.34 -5.32
N TRP A 174 26.30 12.26 -5.48
CA TRP A 174 26.49 11.24 -4.46
C TRP A 174 27.08 11.79 -3.15
N GLY A 175 26.55 11.34 -2.02
CA GLY A 175 26.96 11.75 -0.68
C GLY A 175 26.05 12.80 -0.06
N ALA A 176 26.57 13.57 0.90
CA ALA A 176 25.79 14.55 1.64
C ALA A 176 25.37 15.72 0.74
N VAL A 177 24.09 16.08 0.80
CA VAL A 177 23.50 17.13 -0.02
C VAL A 177 22.58 18.03 0.80
N LYS A 178 22.12 19.13 0.19
CA LYS A 178 21.05 19.95 0.78
C LYS A 178 19.71 19.25 0.57
N LYS A 179 18.74 19.50 1.45
CA LYS A 179 17.35 19.00 1.34
C LYS A 179 16.67 19.29 -0.02
N SER A 180 17.11 20.33 -0.71
CA SER A 180 16.61 20.71 -2.04
C SER A 180 17.25 19.94 -3.20
N SER A 181 18.16 19.01 -2.94
CA SER A 181 18.75 18.17 -3.99
C SER A 181 17.68 17.32 -4.64
N ILE A 182 17.68 17.30 -5.97
CA ILE A 182 16.74 16.49 -6.75
C ILE A 182 17.10 14.99 -6.71
N ALA A 183 18.39 14.67 -6.52
CA ALA A 183 18.89 13.30 -6.46
C ALA A 183 18.69 12.62 -5.09
N ASP A 184 18.32 13.39 -4.06
CA ASP A 184 17.92 12.89 -2.74
C ASP A 184 16.43 12.58 -2.78
N LEU A 185 16.12 11.36 -3.21
CA LEU A 185 14.77 10.92 -3.54
C LEU A 185 13.94 10.65 -2.30
N ASN A 186 14.58 10.18 -1.23
CA ASN A 186 13.92 9.91 0.05
C ASN A 186 13.93 11.13 1.00
N GLY A 187 14.67 12.20 0.68
CA GLY A 187 14.70 13.44 1.45
C GLY A 187 15.54 13.40 2.72
N ASP A 188 16.43 12.41 2.87
CA ASP A 188 17.25 12.20 4.07
C ASP A 188 18.55 13.02 4.10
N GLN A 189 18.77 13.87 3.08
CA GLN A 189 19.94 14.72 2.89
C GLN A 189 21.24 13.98 2.52
N VAL A 190 21.15 12.72 2.11
CA VAL A 190 22.29 11.92 1.66
C VAL A 190 21.93 11.08 0.43
N VAL A 191 22.45 11.45 -0.74
CA VAL A 191 22.31 10.63 -1.95
C VAL A 191 23.14 9.37 -1.80
N ASN A 192 22.48 8.22 -1.66
CA ASN A 192 23.13 6.94 -1.40
C ASN A 192 22.45 5.76 -2.11
N GLY A 193 22.76 4.54 -1.67
CA GLY A 193 22.21 3.32 -2.27
C GLY A 193 20.68 3.20 -2.16
N LEU A 194 20.04 3.86 -1.19
CA LEU A 194 18.59 3.90 -1.07
C LEU A 194 17.96 4.71 -2.20
N ASP A 195 18.51 5.88 -2.54
CA ASP A 195 18.06 6.68 -3.67
C ASP A 195 18.28 5.96 -4.98
N LEU A 196 19.46 5.32 -5.15
CA LEU A 196 19.73 4.51 -6.33
C LEU A 196 18.76 3.34 -6.46
N GLY A 197 18.45 2.66 -5.35
CA GLY A 197 17.44 1.61 -5.33
C GLY A 197 16.08 2.12 -5.80
N ARG A 198 15.67 3.30 -5.33
CA ARG A 198 14.41 3.94 -5.75
C ARG A 198 14.43 4.35 -7.23
N LEU A 199 15.54 4.87 -7.74
CA LEU A 199 15.67 5.20 -9.16
C LEU A 199 15.52 3.95 -10.02
N LEU A 200 16.18 2.85 -9.65
CA LEU A 200 16.12 1.60 -10.39
C LEU A 200 14.74 0.92 -10.32
N ASP A 201 14.02 1.07 -9.21
CA ASP A 201 12.61 0.65 -9.07
C ASP A 201 11.68 1.36 -10.07
N ARG A 202 12.06 2.57 -10.51
CA ARG A 202 11.31 3.39 -11.47
C ARG A 202 11.89 3.37 -12.89
N TRP A 203 12.84 2.48 -13.18
CA TRP A 203 13.50 2.41 -14.48
C TRP A 203 12.52 2.28 -15.65
N ALA A 204 12.73 3.08 -16.70
CA ALA A 204 11.88 3.15 -17.90
C ALA A 204 10.40 3.53 -17.63
N THR A 205 10.08 4.06 -16.45
CA THR A 205 8.79 4.68 -16.12
C THR A 205 8.90 6.21 -16.14
N GLU A 206 7.81 6.93 -15.97
CA GLU A 206 7.79 8.40 -15.90
C GLU A 206 8.42 8.99 -14.61
N GLY A 207 8.86 8.12 -13.67
CA GLY A 207 9.60 8.52 -12.48
C GLY A 207 8.78 8.57 -11.20
#